data_AF-A0A2G6GWJ6-F1
#
_entry.id   AF-A0A2G6GWJ6-F1
#
_cell.length_a   1.000
_cell.length_b   1.000
_cell.length_c   1.000
_cell.angle_alpha   90.00
_cell.angle_beta   90.00
_cell.angle_gamma   90.00
#
_symmetry.space_group_name_H-M   'P 1'
#
loop_
_entity.id
_entity.type
_entity.pdbx_description
1 polymer ?
#
loop_
_entity_poly.entity_id
_entity_poly.type
_entity_poly.pdbx_seq_one_letter_code
_entity_poly.pdbx_strand_id
1 'polypeptide(L)'
;MRRGLRIVLKILLVILGLGLLLIVAARLFVHFNPVFGGSAEGERLDRMEASPNYRDGQFHNLAPVSYAPKTPAGKSAVGDKLELMMDFLFPPAGKNPDSPIETVPLRADSLQDGQFAWLGHSTVLFRIGGITVATDPVFYNAAPVSFLVKPFAMTHRPRVEDMPFVDVVIISHDHYDHLDMRAIRELQDSVGCFIVPLGVGAHLERWGVPPGKIRELDWYETERMGEVDFTLAPSRHFSGRGPTDRMKTLWGSWAMVSPQLRVYFSGDGGYSPEFAKIGERFGGFDLAFLENGAYNIRWPDIHMQPEQTAQAAIDLHTKRVLPIHWSKFDLSTHQWQEPPRRLGAALQKHNDTVEDGQKVAVLRPMIGEVFGVE
;
A
#
# COMPACT_ATOMS: atom_id res chain seq x y z
N MET A 1 36.75 -16.20 44.82
CA MET A 1 36.15 -15.00 44.19
C MET A 1 36.74 -14.60 42.83
N ARG A 2 38.08 -14.54 42.65
CA ARG A 2 38.69 -14.00 41.40
C ARG A 2 38.47 -14.84 40.12
N ARG A 3 38.29 -16.16 40.21
CA ARG A 3 38.07 -17.04 39.04
C ARG A 3 36.66 -16.89 38.45
N GLY A 4 35.64 -16.81 39.32
CA GLY A 4 34.25 -16.59 38.90
C GLY A 4 34.05 -15.23 38.21
N LEU A 5 34.62 -14.17 38.78
CA LEU A 5 34.56 -12.83 38.18
C LEU A 5 35.21 -12.77 36.78
N ARG A 6 36.34 -13.48 36.57
CA ARG A 6 36.97 -13.58 35.24
C ARG A 6 36.13 -14.34 34.23
N ILE A 7 35.40 -15.38 34.65
CA ILE A 7 34.49 -16.13 33.77
C ILE A 7 33.30 -15.26 33.39
N VAL A 8 32.67 -14.59 34.35
CA VAL A 8 31.57 -13.65 34.09
C VAL A 8 32.01 -12.52 33.14
N LEU A 9 33.20 -11.94 33.36
CA LEU A 9 33.73 -10.90 32.47
C LEU A 9 33.98 -11.41 31.05
N LYS A 10 34.50 -12.64 30.88
CA LYS A 10 34.68 -13.27 29.57
C LYS A 10 33.33 -13.50 28.86
N ILE A 11 32.33 -13.99 29.59
CA ILE A 11 30.97 -14.19 29.04
C ILE A 11 30.38 -12.85 28.60
N LEU A 12 30.49 -11.80 29.44
CA LEU A 12 30.02 -10.46 29.09
C LEU A 12 30.73 -9.91 27.85
N LEU A 13 32.06 -10.07 27.75
CA LEU A 13 32.82 -9.66 26.56
C LEU A 13 32.40 -10.41 25.30
N VAL A 14 32.10 -11.71 25.40
CA VAL A 14 31.56 -12.50 24.28
C VAL A 14 30.17 -11.99 23.88
N ILE A 15 29.27 -11.76 24.84
CA ILE A 15 27.93 -11.22 24.57
C ILE A 15 28.02 -9.84 23.93
N LEU A 16 28.87 -8.95 24.44
CA LEU A 16 29.11 -7.62 23.85
C LEU A 16 29.71 -7.73 22.45
N GLY A 17 30.66 -8.64 22.23
CA GLY A 17 31.25 -8.91 20.93
C GLY A 17 30.22 -9.42 19.91
N LEU A 18 29.35 -10.36 20.31
CA LEU A 18 28.25 -10.85 19.48
C LEU A 18 27.23 -9.74 19.20
N GLY A 19 26.90 -8.91 20.19
CA GLY A 19 26.02 -7.76 20.02
C GLY A 19 26.58 -6.74 19.03
N LEU A 20 27.87 -6.41 19.13
CA LEU A 20 28.54 -5.53 18.18
C LEU A 20 28.56 -6.14 16.77
N LEU A 21 28.86 -7.44 16.66
CA LEU A 21 28.84 -8.14 15.37
C LEU A 21 27.45 -8.08 14.72
N LEU A 22 26.38 -8.28 15.50
CA LEU A 22 25.01 -8.17 15.02
C LEU A 22 24.67 -6.75 14.55
N ILE A 23 25.09 -5.71 15.29
CA ILE A 23 24.88 -4.31 14.89
C ILE A 23 25.63 -4.00 13.59
N VAL A 24 26.88 -4.44 13.46
CA VAL A 24 27.67 -4.27 12.23
C VAL A 24 27.02 -5.02 11.08
N ALA A 25 26.63 -6.28 11.26
CA ALA A 25 25.94 -7.07 10.25
C ALA A 25 24.63 -6.43 9.80
N ALA A 26 23.82 -5.90 10.73
CA ALA A 26 22.60 -5.18 10.43
C ALA A 26 22.86 -3.90 9.62
N ARG A 27 23.89 -3.12 9.98
CA ARG A 27 24.28 -1.93 9.22
C ARG A 27 24.76 -2.27 7.81
N LEU A 28 25.60 -3.30 7.67
CA LEU A 28 26.05 -3.78 6.36
C LEU A 28 24.86 -4.26 5.52
N PHE A 29 23.91 -4.97 6.12
CA PHE A 29 22.70 -5.41 5.45
C PHE A 29 21.87 -4.23 4.94
N VAL A 30 21.61 -3.23 5.79
CA VAL A 30 20.86 -2.02 5.38
C VAL A 30 21.58 -1.25 4.27
N HIS A 31 22.91 -1.12 4.37
CA HIS A 31 23.69 -0.35 3.41
C HIS A 31 23.80 -1.04 2.04
N PHE A 32 24.10 -2.34 2.02
CA PHE A 32 24.41 -3.06 0.78
C PHE A 32 23.20 -3.75 0.13
N ASN A 33 22.14 -4.07 0.89
CA ASN A 33 20.98 -4.73 0.29
C ASN A 33 20.18 -3.71 -0.55
N PRO A 34 19.96 -3.97 -1.86
CA PRO A 34 19.20 -3.07 -2.72
C PRO A 34 17.73 -2.90 -2.30
N VAL A 35 17.18 -3.81 -1.48
CA VAL A 35 15.76 -3.79 -1.09
C VAL A 35 15.32 -2.48 -0.40
N PHE A 36 16.28 -1.78 0.22
CA PHE A 36 16.09 -0.50 0.88
C PHE A 36 16.02 0.70 -0.09
N GLY A 37 16.18 0.50 -1.40
CA GLY A 37 15.99 1.55 -2.41
C GLY A 37 17.06 2.66 -2.37
N GLY A 38 16.97 3.64 -3.28
CA GLY A 38 17.89 4.78 -3.36
C GLY A 38 17.47 5.96 -2.49
N SER A 39 18.28 7.02 -2.49
CA SER A 39 17.98 8.31 -1.87
C SER A 39 17.87 9.38 -2.94
N ALA A 40 17.02 10.38 -2.73
CA ALA A 40 16.88 11.50 -3.65
C ALA A 40 18.12 12.40 -3.62
N GLU A 41 18.58 12.80 -4.82
CA GLU A 41 19.73 13.68 -5.05
C GLU A 41 19.43 14.55 -6.28
N GLY A 42 20.18 15.66 -6.44
CA GLY A 42 20.08 16.54 -7.61
C GLY A 42 18.66 17.10 -7.83
N GLU A 43 18.23 17.16 -9.10
CA GLU A 43 16.94 17.74 -9.50
C GLU A 43 15.74 17.14 -8.76
N ARG A 44 15.79 15.84 -8.44
CA ARG A 44 14.73 15.18 -7.65
C ARG A 44 14.64 15.77 -6.25
N LEU A 45 15.79 15.95 -5.59
CA LEU A 45 15.81 16.54 -4.26
C LEU A 45 15.37 18.01 -4.30
N ASP A 46 15.81 18.76 -5.32
CA ASP A 46 15.38 20.16 -5.51
C ASP A 46 13.85 20.26 -5.66
N ARG A 47 13.23 19.35 -6.43
CA ARG A 47 11.75 19.25 -6.55
C ARG A 47 11.09 18.88 -5.23
N MET A 48 11.67 17.97 -4.46
CA MET A 48 11.16 17.62 -3.14
C MET A 48 11.20 18.82 -2.20
N GLU A 49 12.32 19.53 -2.12
CA GLU A 49 12.49 20.71 -1.27
C GLU A 49 11.60 21.90 -1.68
N ALA A 50 11.22 21.97 -2.96
CA ALA A 50 10.26 22.94 -3.45
C ALA A 50 8.79 22.61 -3.12
N SER A 51 8.49 21.36 -2.71
CA SER A 51 7.14 20.95 -2.32
C SER A 51 6.69 21.71 -1.07
N PRO A 52 5.45 22.25 -1.03
CA PRO A 52 4.91 22.87 0.19
C PRO A 52 4.74 21.87 1.35
N ASN A 53 4.78 20.57 1.06
CA ASN A 53 4.59 19.50 2.04
C ASN A 53 5.92 18.91 2.53
N TYR A 54 7.06 19.35 2.00
CA TYR A 54 8.39 18.91 2.43
C TYR A 54 9.04 19.96 3.33
N ARG A 55 9.39 19.57 4.55
CA ARG A 55 10.08 20.44 5.51
C ARG A 55 10.88 19.60 6.50
N ASP A 56 12.00 20.13 6.95
CA ASP A 56 12.91 19.47 7.88
C ASP A 56 13.40 18.09 7.38
N GLY A 57 13.58 17.95 6.07
CA GLY A 57 14.04 16.73 5.42
C GLY A 57 13.00 15.61 5.31
N GLN A 58 11.71 15.92 5.51
CA GLN A 58 10.61 14.96 5.49
C GLN A 58 9.35 15.55 4.85
N PHE A 59 8.51 14.69 4.26
CA PHE A 59 7.15 15.00 3.87
C PHE A 59 6.19 14.98 5.07
N HIS A 60 5.12 15.76 5.01
CA HIS A 60 4.12 15.87 6.08
C HIS A 60 2.71 15.74 5.54
N ASN A 61 1.83 15.10 6.31
CA ASN A 61 0.41 14.99 5.98
C ASN A 61 -0.30 16.35 6.04
N LEU A 62 -1.34 16.52 5.21
CA LEU A 62 -2.25 17.67 5.29
C LEU A 62 -3.07 17.69 6.58
N ALA A 63 -3.49 16.50 7.04
CA ALA A 63 -4.16 16.31 8.32
C ALA A 63 -3.16 15.83 9.38
N PRO A 64 -3.28 16.23 10.66
CA PRO A 64 -2.42 15.71 11.73
C PRO A 64 -2.49 14.17 11.82
N VAL A 65 -1.36 13.50 12.05
CA VAL A 65 -1.28 12.04 12.16
C VAL A 65 -0.54 11.64 13.44
N SER A 66 -1.12 10.69 14.20
CA SER A 66 -0.38 9.96 15.24
C SER A 66 0.20 8.67 14.67
N TYR A 67 1.51 8.64 14.55
CA TYR A 67 2.26 7.46 14.12
C TYR A 67 2.52 6.43 15.22
N ALA A 68 2.41 6.85 16.48
CA ALA A 68 2.52 5.94 17.62
C ALA A 68 1.19 5.22 17.84
N PRO A 69 1.21 3.92 18.18
CA PRO A 69 0.01 3.20 18.59
C PRO A 69 -0.71 3.93 19.73
N LYS A 70 -2.00 4.22 19.52
CA LYS A 70 -2.91 4.79 20.50
C LYS A 70 -3.35 3.72 21.50
N THR A 71 -3.36 4.06 22.77
CA THR A 71 -3.94 3.21 23.81
C THR A 71 -5.47 3.26 23.68
N PRO A 72 -6.16 2.11 23.54
CA PRO A 72 -7.62 2.05 23.53
C PRO A 72 -8.24 2.63 24.82
N ALA A 73 -9.43 3.23 24.69
CA ALA A 73 -10.16 3.78 25.82
C ALA A 73 -10.37 2.73 26.92
N GLY A 74 -10.13 3.13 28.17
CA GLY A 74 -10.28 2.25 29.34
C GLY A 74 -9.10 1.30 29.61
N LYS A 75 -8.01 1.35 28.82
CA LYS A 75 -6.80 0.55 29.07
C LYS A 75 -5.64 1.39 29.59
N SER A 76 -4.78 0.77 30.39
CA SER A 76 -3.47 1.35 30.73
C SER A 76 -2.49 1.11 29.58
N ALA A 77 -1.54 2.03 29.37
CA ALA A 77 -0.55 1.90 28.30
C ALA A 77 0.31 0.64 28.41
N VAL A 78 0.62 0.18 29.63
CA VAL A 78 1.39 -1.05 29.86
C VAL A 78 0.54 -2.28 29.57
N GLY A 79 -0.71 -2.31 30.05
CA GLY A 79 -1.62 -3.43 29.81
C GLY A 79 -1.93 -3.60 28.33
N ASP A 80 -2.17 -2.50 27.62
CA ASP A 80 -2.45 -2.53 26.18
C ASP A 80 -1.26 -3.01 25.35
N LYS A 81 -0.03 -2.60 25.70
CA LYS A 81 1.20 -3.11 25.05
C LYS A 81 1.39 -4.60 25.28
N LEU A 82 1.11 -5.08 26.50
CA LEU A 82 1.17 -6.51 26.82
C LEU A 82 0.15 -7.30 26.00
N GLU A 83 -1.08 -6.80 25.90
CA GLU A 83 -2.14 -7.43 25.10
C GLU A 83 -1.78 -7.47 23.62
N LEU A 84 -1.33 -6.36 23.04
CA LEU A 84 -0.88 -6.33 21.65
C LEU A 84 0.25 -7.35 21.39
N MET A 85 1.22 -7.46 22.32
CA MET A 85 2.27 -8.47 22.23
C MET A 85 1.70 -9.90 22.28
N MET A 86 0.71 -10.15 23.13
CA MET A 86 0.04 -11.45 23.21
C MET A 86 -0.77 -11.75 21.94
N ASP A 87 -1.44 -10.77 21.33
CA ASP A 87 -2.14 -10.93 20.06
C ASP A 87 -1.19 -11.33 18.91
N PHE A 88 0.08 -10.90 18.95
CA PHE A 88 1.08 -11.32 17.98
C PHE A 88 1.66 -12.71 18.27
N LEU A 89 1.86 -13.05 19.55
CA LEU A 89 2.39 -14.37 19.95
C LEU A 89 1.34 -15.48 19.82
N PHE A 90 0.09 -15.15 20.10
CA PHE A 90 -1.06 -16.05 20.10
C PHE A 90 -2.18 -15.41 19.26
N PRO A 91 -2.03 -15.39 17.93
CA PRO A 91 -2.98 -14.74 17.05
C PRO A 91 -4.39 -15.34 17.20
N PRO A 92 -5.44 -14.51 17.11
CA PRO A 92 -6.81 -14.98 17.19
C PRO A 92 -7.11 -15.98 16.06
N ALA A 93 -8.02 -16.91 16.33
CA ALA A 93 -8.51 -17.84 15.31
C ALA A 93 -9.10 -17.07 14.11
N GLY A 94 -8.80 -17.54 12.89
CA GLY A 94 -9.23 -16.91 11.66
C GLY A 94 -8.43 -15.67 11.25
N LYS A 95 -7.32 -15.32 11.94
CA LYS A 95 -6.39 -14.28 11.50
C LYS A 95 -5.84 -14.57 10.11
N ASN A 96 -5.41 -15.82 9.88
CA ASN A 96 -4.88 -16.30 8.61
C ASN A 96 -5.79 -17.41 8.05
N PRO A 97 -5.79 -17.65 6.73
CA PRO A 97 -6.57 -18.73 6.14
C PRO A 97 -6.02 -20.11 6.54
N ASP A 98 -6.92 -21.03 6.88
CA ASP A 98 -6.56 -22.41 7.27
C ASP A 98 -6.22 -23.32 6.08
N SER A 99 -6.58 -22.88 4.86
CA SER A 99 -6.32 -23.57 3.60
C SER A 99 -5.99 -22.55 2.51
N PRO A 100 -5.38 -22.96 1.38
CA PRO A 100 -5.10 -22.04 0.28
C PRO A 100 -6.37 -21.29 -0.17
N ILE A 101 -6.27 -19.98 -0.33
CA ILE A 101 -7.35 -19.12 -0.80
C ILE A 101 -7.71 -19.54 -2.24
N GLU A 102 -9.01 -19.71 -2.50
CA GLU A 102 -9.51 -20.00 -3.85
C GLU A 102 -9.37 -18.77 -4.75
N THR A 103 -8.74 -18.99 -5.90
CA THR A 103 -8.33 -17.97 -6.88
C THR A 103 -8.39 -18.56 -8.28
N VAL A 104 -8.45 -17.72 -9.31
CA VAL A 104 -8.48 -18.16 -10.71
C VAL A 104 -7.26 -17.64 -11.48
N PRO A 105 -6.80 -18.34 -12.52
CA PRO A 105 -5.73 -17.83 -13.38
C PRO A 105 -6.14 -16.52 -14.06
N LEU A 106 -5.24 -15.53 -14.05
CA LEU A 106 -5.43 -14.28 -14.79
C LEU A 106 -5.45 -14.56 -16.30
N ARG A 107 -6.44 -14.01 -17.01
CA ARG A 107 -6.51 -14.02 -18.48
C ARG A 107 -6.21 -12.63 -19.03
N ALA A 108 -4.95 -12.22 -18.91
CA ALA A 108 -4.50 -10.86 -19.23
C ALA A 108 -4.72 -10.46 -20.70
N ASP A 109 -4.52 -11.38 -21.64
CA ASP A 109 -4.61 -11.13 -23.09
C ASP A 109 -6.01 -10.73 -23.58
N SER A 110 -7.03 -10.86 -22.72
CA SER A 110 -8.42 -10.56 -23.03
C SER A 110 -8.96 -9.28 -22.41
N LEU A 111 -8.12 -8.50 -21.71
CA LEU A 111 -8.57 -7.31 -20.99
C LEU A 111 -9.03 -6.21 -21.97
N GLN A 112 -10.34 -5.97 -22.01
CA GLN A 112 -10.96 -4.90 -22.79
C GLN A 112 -10.99 -3.59 -22.00
N ASP A 113 -11.17 -2.47 -22.69
CA ASP A 113 -11.28 -1.17 -22.02
C ASP A 113 -12.46 -1.17 -21.03
N GLY A 114 -12.25 -0.65 -19.81
CA GLY A 114 -13.21 -0.71 -18.72
C GLY A 114 -13.25 -2.05 -17.97
N GLN A 115 -12.36 -3.00 -18.28
CA GLN A 115 -12.20 -4.25 -17.52
C GLN A 115 -11.03 -4.19 -16.55
N PHE A 116 -11.18 -4.96 -15.48
CA PHE A 116 -10.33 -4.98 -14.30
C PHE A 116 -10.05 -6.42 -13.87
N ALA A 117 -8.91 -6.64 -13.24
CA ALA A 117 -8.56 -7.88 -12.57
C ALA A 117 -7.81 -7.57 -11.26
N TRP A 118 -8.33 -8.06 -10.14
CA TRP A 118 -7.69 -7.90 -8.84
C TRP A 118 -6.70 -9.03 -8.58
N LEU A 119 -5.44 -8.71 -8.30
CA LEU A 119 -4.34 -9.68 -8.12
C LEU A 119 -3.94 -9.83 -6.63
N GLY A 120 -4.88 -9.48 -5.74
CA GLY A 120 -4.72 -9.52 -4.28
C GLY A 120 -4.00 -8.30 -3.72
N HIS A 121 -4.26 -7.99 -2.45
CA HIS A 121 -3.78 -6.76 -1.79
C HIS A 121 -4.17 -5.51 -2.56
N SER A 122 -3.21 -4.65 -2.90
CA SER A 122 -3.41 -3.38 -3.63
C SER A 122 -3.04 -3.48 -5.11
N THR A 123 -2.79 -4.69 -5.63
CA THR A 123 -2.48 -4.90 -7.04
C THR A 123 -3.74 -5.10 -7.87
N VAL A 124 -4.03 -4.14 -8.76
CA VAL A 124 -5.13 -4.22 -9.72
C VAL A 124 -4.57 -3.98 -11.12
N LEU A 125 -4.87 -4.86 -12.06
CA LEU A 125 -4.57 -4.71 -13.48
C LEU A 125 -5.86 -4.31 -14.20
N PHE A 126 -5.83 -3.28 -15.03
CA PHE A 126 -7.03 -2.80 -15.71
C PHE A 126 -6.70 -2.06 -17.00
N ARG A 127 -7.71 -1.87 -17.85
CA ARG A 127 -7.58 -1.09 -19.08
C ARG A 127 -8.54 0.10 -19.03
N ILE A 128 -8.01 1.29 -19.30
CA ILE A 128 -8.76 2.55 -19.26
C ILE A 128 -8.26 3.46 -20.38
N GLY A 129 -9.18 4.05 -21.17
CA GLY A 129 -8.80 4.99 -22.23
C GLY A 129 -7.84 4.37 -23.25
N GLY A 130 -7.94 3.06 -23.48
CA GLY A 130 -7.11 2.32 -24.42
C GLY A 130 -5.70 1.95 -23.92
N ILE A 131 -5.36 2.23 -22.67
CA ILE A 131 -4.07 1.86 -22.07
C ILE A 131 -4.25 0.86 -20.91
N THR A 132 -3.27 -0.03 -20.73
CA THR A 132 -3.21 -1.01 -19.65
C THR A 132 -2.45 -0.41 -18.46
N VAL A 133 -3.06 -0.46 -17.28
CA VAL A 133 -2.54 0.13 -16.04
C VAL A 133 -2.46 -0.93 -14.95
N ALA A 134 -1.41 -0.87 -14.12
CA ALA A 134 -1.31 -1.66 -12.90
C ALA A 134 -1.03 -0.78 -11.68
N THR A 135 -1.72 -1.03 -10.57
CA THR A 135 -1.47 -0.39 -9.27
C THR A 135 -0.54 -1.25 -8.43
N ASP A 136 0.40 -0.66 -7.70
CA ASP A 136 1.21 -1.28 -6.64
C ASP A 136 1.52 -2.77 -6.87
N PRO A 137 2.29 -3.13 -7.92
CA PRO A 137 2.49 -4.50 -8.34
C PRO A 137 3.38 -5.24 -7.35
N VAL A 138 2.75 -5.97 -6.42
CA VAL A 138 3.44 -6.74 -5.39
C VAL A 138 3.13 -8.21 -5.57
N PHE A 139 4.17 -9.02 -5.76
CA PHE A 139 4.02 -10.46 -6.03
C PHE A 139 4.76 -11.31 -5.01
N TYR A 140 5.72 -10.72 -4.30
CA TYR A 140 6.58 -11.38 -3.35
C TYR A 140 6.18 -11.04 -1.91
N ASN A 141 7.15 -10.87 -1.02
CA ASN A 141 6.94 -10.68 0.40
C ASN A 141 6.92 -9.19 0.78
N ALA A 142 6.12 -8.86 1.78
CA ALA A 142 5.93 -7.52 2.30
C ALA A 142 6.98 -7.16 3.38
N ALA A 143 8.26 -7.44 3.12
CA ALA A 143 9.35 -7.22 4.08
C ALA A 143 10.73 -7.10 3.42
N PRO A 144 11.75 -6.53 4.09
CA PRO A 144 13.13 -6.48 3.57
C PRO A 144 13.80 -7.85 3.46
N VAL A 145 13.22 -8.90 4.06
CA VAL A 145 13.76 -10.27 4.05
C VAL A 145 12.68 -11.27 3.66
N SER A 146 13.02 -12.20 2.77
CA SER A 146 12.07 -13.08 2.07
C SER A 146 11.28 -14.07 2.94
N PHE A 147 11.72 -14.26 4.19
CA PHE A 147 11.06 -15.17 5.13
C PHE A 147 10.01 -14.50 6.01
N LEU A 148 9.94 -13.16 6.03
CA LEU A 148 8.93 -12.40 6.78
C LEU A 148 7.80 -11.94 5.87
N VAL A 149 6.58 -11.88 6.42
CA VAL A 149 5.35 -11.37 5.77
C VAL A 149 5.17 -11.93 4.35
N LYS A 150 5.09 -13.26 4.25
CA LYS A 150 4.84 -13.96 2.99
C LYS A 150 3.37 -13.83 2.58
N PRO A 151 3.06 -13.87 1.27
CA PRO A 151 1.69 -13.95 0.84
C PRO A 151 1.04 -15.26 1.31
N PHE A 152 -0.25 -15.23 1.60
CA PHE A 152 -1.05 -16.40 1.89
C PHE A 152 -0.98 -17.41 0.73
N ALA A 153 -1.16 -18.69 1.06
CA ALA A 153 -1.28 -19.72 0.04
C ALA A 153 -2.54 -19.46 -0.81
N MET A 154 -2.42 -19.66 -2.12
CA MET A 154 -3.50 -19.47 -3.10
C MET A 154 -3.52 -20.68 -4.04
N THR A 155 -4.70 -21.08 -4.54
CA THR A 155 -4.82 -22.17 -5.52
C THR A 155 -4.11 -21.83 -6.84
N HIS A 156 -4.19 -20.57 -7.27
CA HIS A 156 -3.51 -19.98 -8.42
C HIS A 156 -2.89 -18.65 -7.99
N ARG A 157 -1.61 -18.68 -7.61
CA ARG A 157 -0.90 -17.46 -7.19
C ARG A 157 -0.59 -16.59 -8.42
N PRO A 158 -1.04 -15.32 -8.47
CA PRO A 158 -0.61 -14.38 -9.49
C PRO A 158 0.91 -14.20 -9.46
N ARG A 159 1.53 -14.15 -10.64
CA ARG A 159 2.96 -13.94 -10.81
C ARG A 159 3.24 -12.82 -11.80
N VAL A 160 4.46 -12.33 -11.79
CA VAL A 160 4.91 -11.31 -12.75
C VAL A 160 4.80 -11.84 -14.18
N GLU A 161 5.05 -13.14 -14.39
CA GLU A 161 4.96 -13.75 -15.72
C GLU A 161 3.52 -13.84 -16.27
N ASP A 162 2.50 -13.68 -15.41
CA ASP A 162 1.10 -13.65 -15.83
C ASP A 162 0.67 -12.26 -16.33
N MET A 163 1.50 -11.23 -16.13
CA MET A 163 1.17 -9.84 -16.48
C MET A 163 1.38 -9.59 -17.98
N PRO A 164 0.48 -8.84 -18.64
CA PRO A 164 0.69 -8.40 -20.01
C PRO A 164 1.72 -7.26 -20.03
N PHE A 165 2.00 -6.72 -21.23
CA PHE A 165 2.62 -5.40 -21.30
C PHE A 165 1.72 -4.37 -20.60
N VAL A 166 2.33 -3.56 -19.74
CA VAL A 166 1.63 -2.52 -18.96
C VAL A 166 2.13 -1.15 -19.42
N ASP A 167 1.23 -0.33 -19.94
CA ASP A 167 1.58 1.02 -20.40
C ASP A 167 2.02 1.89 -19.22
N VAL A 168 1.29 1.81 -18.10
CA VAL A 168 1.54 2.61 -16.89
C VAL A 168 1.46 1.77 -15.63
N VAL A 169 2.54 1.76 -14.83
CA VAL A 169 2.48 1.33 -13.43
C VAL A 169 2.37 2.57 -12.55
N ILE A 170 1.37 2.59 -11.66
CA ILE A 170 1.27 3.61 -10.62
C ILE A 170 1.67 3.04 -9.27
N ILE A 171 2.41 3.83 -8.50
CA ILE A 171 2.82 3.49 -7.13
C ILE A 171 2.18 4.47 -6.14
N SER A 172 1.58 3.98 -5.06
CA SER A 172 1.02 4.84 -4.01
C SER A 172 2.09 5.40 -3.06
N HIS A 173 3.03 4.55 -2.62
CA HIS A 173 4.12 4.91 -1.69
C HIS A 173 5.17 3.78 -1.63
N ASP A 174 6.18 3.94 -0.78
CA ASP A 174 7.37 3.08 -0.78
C ASP A 174 7.37 1.91 0.22
N HIS A 175 6.27 1.54 0.90
CA HIS A 175 6.31 0.37 1.78
C HIS A 175 6.45 -0.95 1.01
N TYR A 176 6.90 -2.00 1.69
CA TYR A 176 7.26 -3.27 1.06
C TYR A 176 6.08 -4.02 0.44
N ASP A 177 4.87 -3.82 0.96
CA ASP A 177 3.63 -4.40 0.45
C ASP A 177 2.95 -3.59 -0.67
N HIS A 178 3.52 -2.43 -1.03
CA HIS A 178 3.08 -1.59 -2.13
C HIS A 178 4.15 -1.36 -3.20
N LEU A 179 5.43 -1.45 -2.82
CA LEU A 179 6.59 -1.30 -3.69
C LEU A 179 7.55 -2.49 -3.53
N ASP A 180 7.35 -3.48 -4.38
CA ASP A 180 8.11 -4.73 -4.42
C ASP A 180 9.31 -4.61 -5.37
N MET A 181 10.52 -4.47 -4.81
CA MET A 181 11.76 -4.36 -5.58
C MET A 181 11.90 -5.48 -6.62
N ARG A 182 11.53 -6.70 -6.26
CA ARG A 182 11.74 -7.86 -7.15
C ARG A 182 10.74 -7.79 -8.30
N ALA A 183 9.48 -7.48 -8.01
CA ALA A 183 8.47 -7.26 -9.06
C ALA A 183 8.87 -6.13 -10.01
N ILE A 184 9.34 -4.98 -9.48
CA ILE A 184 9.79 -3.86 -10.32
C ILE A 184 10.93 -4.27 -11.25
N ARG A 185 11.93 -5.02 -10.74
CA ARG A 185 13.05 -5.50 -11.56
C ARG A 185 12.63 -6.44 -12.68
N GLU A 186 11.66 -7.31 -12.40
CA GLU A 186 11.15 -8.29 -13.36
C GLU A 186 10.18 -7.64 -14.38
N LEU A 187 9.43 -6.60 -13.98
CA LEU A 187 8.45 -5.90 -14.82
C LEU A 187 9.04 -4.78 -15.69
N GLN A 188 10.18 -4.18 -15.32
CA GLN A 188 10.64 -2.92 -15.93
C GLN A 188 10.77 -2.94 -17.46
N ASP A 189 11.02 -4.10 -18.07
CA ASP A 189 11.15 -4.27 -19.52
C ASP A 189 9.79 -4.38 -20.22
N SER A 190 8.76 -4.87 -19.52
CA SER A 190 7.37 -4.98 -19.98
C SER A 190 6.47 -3.82 -19.49
N VAL A 191 7.08 -2.75 -18.96
CA VAL A 191 6.38 -1.53 -18.54
C VAL A 191 6.79 -0.35 -19.41
N GLY A 192 5.81 0.41 -19.91
CA GLY A 192 6.04 1.64 -20.66
C GLY A 192 6.57 2.77 -19.76
N CYS A 193 5.85 3.07 -18.68
CA CYS A 193 6.18 4.14 -17.74
C CYS A 193 5.78 3.78 -16.30
N PHE A 194 6.53 4.29 -15.33
CA PHE A 194 6.19 4.32 -13.91
C PHE A 194 5.81 5.75 -13.53
N ILE A 195 4.62 5.94 -12.96
CA ILE A 195 4.21 7.22 -12.38
C ILE A 195 4.13 7.03 -10.86
N VAL A 196 4.93 7.80 -10.14
CA VAL A 196 5.18 7.59 -8.70
C VAL A 196 5.18 8.92 -7.93
N PRO A 197 5.03 8.90 -6.61
CA PRO A 197 5.18 10.10 -5.78
C PRO A 197 6.64 10.59 -5.76
N LEU A 198 6.85 11.89 -5.54
CA LEU A 198 8.18 12.48 -5.37
C LEU A 198 9.09 11.68 -4.42
N GLY A 199 10.32 11.41 -4.87
CA GLY A 199 11.34 10.69 -4.10
C GLY A 199 11.33 9.18 -4.34
N VAL A 200 10.19 8.59 -4.70
CA VAL A 200 10.08 7.14 -4.94
C VAL A 200 10.88 6.73 -6.19
N GLY A 201 11.07 7.63 -7.16
CA GLY A 201 11.87 7.39 -8.36
C GLY A 201 13.31 7.00 -8.05
N ALA A 202 13.89 7.50 -6.95
CA ALA A 202 15.23 7.12 -6.53
C ALA A 202 15.36 5.62 -6.20
N HIS A 203 14.29 5.00 -5.71
CA HIS A 203 14.25 3.55 -5.50
C HIS A 203 14.25 2.78 -6.81
N LEU A 204 13.39 3.18 -7.75
CA LEU A 204 13.28 2.57 -9.08
C LEU A 204 14.60 2.66 -9.85
N GLU A 205 15.25 3.83 -9.85
CA GLU A 205 16.56 4.02 -10.49
C GLU A 205 17.64 3.12 -9.88
N ARG A 206 17.71 3.02 -8.53
CA ARG A 206 18.63 2.08 -7.85
C ARG A 206 18.38 0.63 -8.26
N TRP A 207 17.15 0.30 -8.63
CA TRP A 207 16.77 -1.05 -9.05
C TRP A 207 16.97 -1.32 -10.55
N GLY A 208 17.37 -0.31 -11.32
CA GLY A 208 17.73 -0.43 -12.73
C GLY A 208 16.74 0.20 -13.70
N VAL A 209 15.62 0.74 -13.22
CA VAL A 209 14.62 1.38 -14.09
C VAL A 209 15.26 2.62 -14.73
N PRO A 210 15.24 2.75 -16.07
CA PRO A 210 15.79 3.94 -16.73
C PRO A 210 15.06 5.21 -16.29
N PRO A 211 15.78 6.31 -15.95
CA PRO A 211 15.15 7.56 -15.51
C PRO A 211 14.08 8.09 -16.48
N GLY A 212 14.27 7.89 -17.79
CA GLY A 212 13.30 8.30 -18.82
C GLY A 212 11.93 7.59 -18.73
N LYS A 213 11.83 6.44 -18.05
CA LYS A 213 10.58 5.71 -17.77
C LYS A 213 9.91 6.14 -16.47
N ILE A 214 10.47 7.08 -15.71
CA ILE A 214 9.97 7.47 -14.40
C ILE A 214 9.36 8.87 -14.49
N ARG A 215 8.16 9.03 -13.94
CA ARG A 215 7.47 10.31 -13.74
C ARG A 215 7.16 10.44 -12.25
N GLU A 216 7.70 11.49 -11.64
CA GLU A 216 7.49 11.78 -10.22
C GLU A 216 6.56 12.97 -10.04
N LEU A 217 5.51 12.80 -9.25
CA LEU A 217 4.48 13.82 -9.02
C LEU A 217 4.40 14.20 -7.54
N ASP A 218 4.14 15.49 -7.29
CA ASP A 218 3.62 15.99 -6.02
C ASP A 218 2.09 15.90 -5.97
N TRP A 219 1.49 16.10 -4.79
CA TRP A 219 0.04 16.14 -4.65
C TRP A 219 -0.60 17.19 -5.56
N TYR A 220 -1.60 16.72 -6.29
CA TYR A 220 -2.37 17.42 -7.31
C TYR A 220 -1.59 17.83 -8.56
N GLU A 221 -0.38 17.32 -8.76
CA GLU A 221 0.23 17.28 -10.08
C GLU A 221 -0.40 16.15 -10.92
N THR A 222 -0.49 16.39 -12.22
CA THR A 222 -1.12 15.50 -13.19
C THR A 222 -0.14 15.15 -14.30
N GLU A 223 -0.01 13.86 -14.61
CA GLU A 223 0.65 13.35 -15.82
C GLU A 223 -0.40 12.78 -16.76
N ARG A 224 -0.35 13.14 -18.05
CA ARG A 224 -1.28 12.63 -19.06
C ARG A 224 -0.64 11.53 -19.90
N MET A 225 -1.27 10.36 -19.95
CA MET A 225 -0.85 9.25 -20.79
C MET A 225 -2.00 8.85 -21.72
N GLY A 226 -1.83 9.14 -23.03
CA GLY A 226 -2.92 8.99 -23.99
C GLY A 226 -4.10 9.91 -23.67
N GLU A 227 -5.28 9.33 -23.43
CA GLU A 227 -6.50 10.06 -23.05
C GLU A 227 -6.76 10.08 -21.53
N VAL A 228 -5.85 9.50 -20.73
CA VAL A 228 -6.03 9.35 -19.29
C VAL A 228 -5.14 10.33 -18.54
N ASP A 229 -5.76 11.12 -17.67
CA ASP A 229 -5.07 12.00 -16.72
C ASP A 229 -4.84 11.24 -15.41
N PHE A 230 -3.57 11.10 -15.00
CA PHE A 230 -3.14 10.51 -13.74
C PHE A 230 -2.77 11.62 -12.78
N THR A 231 -3.61 11.86 -11.77
CA THR A 231 -3.35 12.89 -10.75
C THR A 231 -3.04 12.22 -9.42
N LEU A 232 -1.87 12.52 -8.86
CA LEU A 232 -1.56 12.12 -7.49
C LEU A 232 -2.40 12.97 -6.54
N ALA A 233 -3.07 12.35 -5.58
CA ALA A 233 -3.87 13.02 -4.57
C ALA A 233 -3.37 12.68 -3.15
N PRO A 234 -3.67 13.52 -2.15
CA PRO A 234 -3.23 13.26 -0.78
C PRO A 234 -3.85 12.00 -0.17
N SER A 235 -3.03 11.23 0.56
CA SER A 235 -3.48 10.18 1.50
C SER A 235 -2.95 10.47 2.90
N ARG A 236 -3.64 10.00 3.93
CA ARG A 236 -3.22 10.14 5.33
C ARG A 236 -2.38 8.94 5.76
N HIS A 237 -1.12 8.91 5.34
CA HIS A 237 -0.20 7.78 5.55
C HIS A 237 1.25 8.25 5.83
N PHE A 238 2.25 7.41 5.52
CA PHE A 238 3.68 7.74 5.59
C PHE A 238 4.49 6.85 4.64
N SER A 239 5.81 7.08 4.59
CA SER A 239 6.77 6.28 3.83
C SER A 239 7.95 5.86 4.70
N GLY A 240 8.75 4.91 4.21
CA GLY A 240 10.03 4.48 4.76
C GLY A 240 10.28 2.98 4.58
N ARG A 241 11.48 2.63 4.12
CA ARG A 241 11.90 1.23 3.91
C ARG A 241 12.99 0.81 4.88
N GLY A 242 13.80 1.75 5.34
CA GLY A 242 14.93 1.57 6.23
C GLY A 242 14.70 2.15 7.63
N PRO A 243 15.74 2.12 8.48
CA PRO A 243 15.64 2.62 9.85
C PRO A 243 15.69 4.15 9.97
N THR A 244 16.02 4.89 8.90
CA THR A 244 16.31 6.34 8.94
C THR A 244 15.73 7.13 7.78
N ASP A 245 14.86 6.52 6.99
CA ASP A 245 14.27 7.10 5.77
C ASP A 245 12.76 7.35 5.89
N ARG A 246 12.24 7.28 7.12
CA ARG A 246 10.83 7.55 7.38
C ARG A 246 10.45 8.94 6.84
N MET A 247 9.36 9.00 6.07
CA MET A 247 8.81 10.20 5.45
C MET A 247 9.76 10.90 4.47
N LYS A 248 10.81 10.22 3.96
CA LYS A 248 11.74 10.83 2.98
C LYS A 248 11.24 10.81 1.54
N THR A 249 10.26 9.97 1.22
CA THR A 249 9.56 9.95 -0.06
C THR A 249 8.10 10.34 0.16
N LEU A 250 7.42 10.85 -0.86
CA LEU A 250 6.01 11.18 -0.79
C LEU A 250 5.16 9.90 -0.88
N TRP A 251 3.91 9.98 -0.43
CA TRP A 251 2.88 8.95 -0.52
C TRP A 251 1.59 9.58 -1.03
N GLY A 252 0.67 8.81 -1.59
CA GLY A 252 -0.63 9.34 -1.97
C GLY A 252 -1.60 8.32 -2.56
N SER A 253 -2.72 8.85 -3.01
CA SER A 253 -3.75 8.18 -3.78
C SER A 253 -3.71 8.66 -5.23
N TRP A 254 -4.49 8.03 -6.11
CA TRP A 254 -4.49 8.34 -7.53
C TRP A 254 -5.92 8.54 -8.05
N ALA A 255 -6.16 9.67 -8.71
CA ALA A 255 -7.33 9.87 -9.55
C ALA A 255 -6.92 9.65 -11.02
N MET A 256 -7.61 8.73 -11.69
CA MET A 256 -7.37 8.35 -13.07
C MET A 256 -8.63 8.65 -13.89
N VAL A 257 -8.55 9.63 -14.77
CA VAL A 257 -9.71 10.18 -15.45
C VAL A 257 -9.53 10.08 -16.96
N SER A 258 -10.40 9.28 -17.60
CA SER A 258 -10.59 9.27 -19.06
C SER A 258 -11.95 9.88 -19.43
N PRO A 259 -12.25 10.11 -20.72
CA PRO A 259 -13.56 10.60 -21.13
C PRO A 259 -14.72 9.66 -20.77
N GLN A 260 -14.47 8.35 -20.69
CA GLN A 260 -15.50 7.33 -20.45
C GLN A 260 -15.54 6.81 -19.02
N LEU A 261 -14.44 6.95 -18.26
CA LEU A 261 -14.28 6.28 -16.97
C LEU A 261 -13.45 7.10 -15.99
N ARG A 262 -13.92 7.18 -14.74
CA ARG A 262 -13.15 7.76 -13.62
C ARG A 262 -12.88 6.68 -12.58
N VAL A 263 -11.60 6.40 -12.33
CA VAL A 263 -11.15 5.42 -11.34
C VAL A 263 -10.34 6.11 -10.26
N TYR A 264 -10.61 5.77 -9.00
CA TYR A 264 -9.80 6.21 -7.86
C TYR A 264 -9.06 5.03 -7.25
N PHE A 265 -7.81 5.23 -6.84
CA PHE A 265 -7.02 4.26 -6.10
C PHE A 265 -6.50 4.90 -4.82
N SER A 266 -6.89 4.39 -3.65
CA SER A 266 -6.54 5.04 -2.38
C SER A 266 -5.07 4.92 -1.98
N GLY A 267 -4.33 3.95 -2.54
CA GLY A 267 -3.18 3.39 -1.82
C GLY A 267 -3.66 2.81 -0.49
N ASP A 268 -2.89 3.04 0.57
CA ASP A 268 -3.30 2.88 1.96
C ASP A 268 -3.23 4.24 2.71
N GLY A 269 -3.89 4.33 3.86
CA GLY A 269 -4.08 5.55 4.62
C GLY A 269 -5.24 5.50 5.59
N GLY A 270 -5.18 6.35 6.61
CA GLY A 270 -6.32 6.59 7.49
C GLY A 270 -7.37 7.47 6.84
N TYR A 271 -8.55 7.51 7.44
CA TYR A 271 -9.61 8.40 6.99
C TYR A 271 -9.21 9.86 7.15
N SER A 272 -9.60 10.67 6.17
CA SER A 272 -9.31 12.10 6.08
C SER A 272 -10.46 12.85 5.40
N PRO A 273 -10.75 14.10 5.79
CA PRO A 273 -11.67 14.97 5.06
C PRO A 273 -11.27 15.24 3.60
N GLU A 274 -10.02 14.91 3.22
CA GLU A 274 -9.56 15.03 1.83
C GLU A 274 -10.37 14.15 0.86
N PHE A 275 -10.97 13.03 1.31
CA PHE A 275 -11.83 12.21 0.43
C PHE A 275 -12.99 13.01 -0.17
N ALA A 276 -13.65 13.85 0.64
CA ALA A 276 -14.74 14.72 0.17
C ALA A 276 -14.25 15.74 -0.86
N LYS A 277 -13.12 16.40 -0.58
CA LYS A 277 -12.51 17.38 -1.49
C LYS A 277 -12.06 16.74 -2.81
N ILE A 278 -11.55 15.51 -2.76
CA ILE A 278 -11.18 14.74 -3.94
C ILE A 278 -12.45 14.39 -4.74
N GLY A 279 -13.50 13.89 -4.09
CA GLY A 279 -14.80 13.62 -4.73
C GLY A 279 -15.38 14.86 -5.43
N GLU A 280 -15.36 16.02 -4.77
CA GLU A 280 -15.77 17.30 -5.34
C GLU A 280 -14.89 17.73 -6.52
N ARG A 281 -13.56 17.63 -6.38
CA ARG A 281 -12.60 18.09 -7.39
C ARG A 281 -12.71 17.34 -8.71
N PHE A 282 -12.94 16.03 -8.66
CA PHE A 282 -12.99 15.17 -9.86
C PHE A 282 -14.41 14.86 -10.34
N GLY A 283 -15.44 15.30 -9.59
CA GLY A 283 -16.85 15.07 -9.93
C GLY A 283 -17.31 13.63 -9.71
N GLY A 284 -16.75 12.97 -8.68
CA GLY A 284 -17.02 11.58 -8.35
C GLY A 284 -16.30 10.56 -9.23
N PHE A 285 -16.50 9.28 -8.91
CA PHE A 285 -15.82 8.16 -9.56
C PHE A 285 -16.78 7.04 -9.94
N ASP A 286 -16.50 6.34 -11.04
CA ASP A 286 -17.26 5.16 -11.44
C ASP A 286 -16.87 3.93 -10.62
N LEU A 287 -15.58 3.86 -10.24
CA LEU A 287 -15.03 2.81 -9.38
C LEU A 287 -13.91 3.37 -8.51
N ALA A 288 -13.91 3.02 -7.23
CA ALA A 288 -12.83 3.30 -6.30
C ALA A 288 -12.23 1.99 -5.76
N PHE A 289 -10.91 1.83 -5.86
CA PHE A 289 -10.15 0.83 -5.15
C PHE A 289 -9.79 1.41 -3.79
N LEU A 290 -10.43 0.93 -2.72
CA LEU A 290 -10.26 1.49 -1.38
C LEU A 290 -9.65 0.49 -0.41
N GLU A 291 -8.65 0.94 0.32
CA GLU A 291 -8.02 0.18 1.40
C GLU A 291 -9.07 -0.33 2.39
N ASN A 292 -8.98 -1.61 2.71
CA ASN A 292 -9.89 -2.28 3.63
C ASN A 292 -9.18 -3.45 4.30
N GLY A 293 -8.08 -3.19 5.00
CA GLY A 293 -7.29 -4.22 5.69
C GLY A 293 -6.15 -3.60 6.49
N ALA A 294 -5.37 -4.40 7.22
CA ALA A 294 -4.28 -3.94 8.09
C ALA A 294 -4.70 -2.93 9.20
N TYR A 295 -5.99 -2.68 9.40
CA TYR A 295 -6.49 -1.74 10.38
C TYR A 295 -6.35 -2.26 11.81
N ASN A 296 -6.27 -1.33 12.76
CA ASN A 296 -6.42 -1.60 14.17
C ASN A 296 -6.87 -0.32 14.89
N ILE A 297 -7.58 -0.47 16.00
CA ILE A 297 -7.98 0.65 16.86
C ILE A 297 -6.78 1.44 17.41
N ARG A 298 -5.59 0.82 17.41
CA ARG A 298 -4.35 1.44 17.87
C ARG A 298 -3.69 2.33 16.80
N TRP A 299 -3.99 2.21 15.52
CA TRP A 299 -3.41 3.08 14.49
C TRP A 299 -4.47 3.61 13.49
N PRO A 300 -5.54 4.23 14.00
CA PRO A 300 -6.70 4.64 13.18
C PRO A 300 -6.39 5.82 12.25
N ASP A 301 -5.23 6.46 12.40
CA ASP A 301 -4.85 7.63 11.61
C ASP A 301 -4.13 7.24 10.31
N ILE A 302 -3.67 5.98 10.17
CA ILE A 302 -2.86 5.52 9.03
C ILE A 302 -3.46 4.31 8.29
N HIS A 303 -4.47 3.64 8.85
CA HIS A 303 -5.28 2.61 8.16
C HIS A 303 -6.75 2.77 8.53
N MET A 304 -7.64 2.72 7.54
CA MET A 304 -9.08 2.87 7.74
C MET A 304 -9.71 1.62 8.36
N GLN A 305 -10.57 1.82 9.35
CA GLN A 305 -11.56 0.80 9.70
C GLN A 305 -12.53 0.58 8.52
N PRO A 306 -13.12 -0.61 8.33
CA PRO A 306 -14.02 -0.86 7.19
C PRO A 306 -15.21 0.10 7.10
N GLU A 307 -15.72 0.59 8.22
CA GLU A 307 -16.78 1.61 8.26
C GLU A 307 -16.28 2.98 7.81
N GLN A 308 -15.01 3.29 8.06
CA GLN A 308 -14.37 4.49 7.52
C GLN A 308 -14.09 4.35 6.02
N THR A 309 -13.76 3.16 5.54
CA THR A 309 -13.68 2.88 4.09
C THR A 309 -15.04 3.09 3.42
N ALA A 310 -16.14 2.69 4.07
CA ALA A 310 -17.49 2.99 3.61
C ALA A 310 -17.75 4.51 3.53
N GLN A 311 -17.34 5.25 4.57
CA GLN A 311 -17.46 6.71 4.58
C GLN A 311 -16.61 7.37 3.47
N ALA A 312 -15.37 6.91 3.27
CA ALA A 312 -14.51 7.41 2.21
C ALA A 312 -15.12 7.19 0.82
N ALA A 313 -15.79 6.06 0.59
CA ALA A 313 -16.52 5.80 -0.65
C ALA A 313 -17.65 6.81 -0.89
N ILE A 314 -18.43 7.11 0.16
CA ILE A 314 -19.52 8.09 0.11
C ILE A 314 -18.95 9.48 -0.20
N ASP A 315 -17.91 9.90 0.52
CA ASP A 315 -17.29 11.22 0.36
C ASP A 315 -16.62 11.40 -1.01
N LEU A 316 -16.08 10.32 -1.58
CA LEU A 316 -15.55 10.32 -2.95
C LEU A 316 -16.64 10.41 -4.02
N HIS A 317 -17.93 10.30 -3.65
CA HIS A 317 -19.05 10.14 -4.57
C HIS A 317 -18.80 9.01 -5.58
N THR A 318 -18.27 7.87 -5.11
CA THR A 318 -18.03 6.71 -5.99
C THR A 318 -19.29 5.89 -6.17
N LYS A 319 -19.53 5.38 -7.39
CA LYS A 319 -20.64 4.46 -7.66
C LYS A 319 -20.36 3.05 -7.15
N ARG A 320 -19.09 2.64 -7.18
CA ARG A 320 -18.66 1.27 -6.88
C ARG A 320 -17.36 1.27 -6.08
N VAL A 321 -17.19 0.27 -5.22
CA VAL A 321 -15.97 0.05 -4.43
C VAL A 321 -15.46 -1.36 -4.65
N LEU A 322 -14.19 -1.47 -5.01
CA LEU A 322 -13.40 -2.69 -4.86
C LEU A 322 -12.57 -2.57 -3.57
N PRO A 323 -12.82 -3.37 -2.53
CA PRO A 323 -11.95 -3.40 -1.37
C PRO A 323 -10.60 -4.02 -1.72
N ILE A 324 -9.52 -3.30 -1.41
CA ILE A 324 -8.13 -3.72 -1.58
C ILE A 324 -7.42 -3.78 -0.22
N HIS A 325 -6.11 -4.05 -0.21
CA HIS A 325 -5.28 -4.13 1.01
C HIS A 325 -5.63 -5.31 1.96
N TRP A 326 -6.32 -6.32 1.45
CA TRP A 326 -6.67 -7.55 2.17
C TRP A 326 -6.38 -8.81 1.33
N SER A 327 -6.59 -9.99 1.92
CA SER A 327 -6.49 -11.29 1.24
C SER A 327 -5.10 -11.66 0.66
N LYS A 328 -4.02 -11.07 1.19
CA LYS A 328 -2.65 -11.42 0.73
C LYS A 328 -1.65 -11.55 1.86
N PHE A 329 -1.59 -10.60 2.79
CA PHE A 329 -0.57 -10.56 3.83
C PHE A 329 -1.17 -10.52 5.24
N ASP A 330 -0.44 -11.08 6.20
CA ASP A 330 -0.71 -10.93 7.64
C ASP A 330 -0.08 -9.62 8.14
N LEU A 331 -0.84 -8.53 8.07
CA LEU A 331 -0.39 -7.17 8.42
C LEU A 331 -1.06 -6.60 9.68
N SER A 332 -2.08 -7.26 10.23
CA SER A 332 -2.76 -6.83 11.46
C SER A 332 -3.42 -8.01 12.16
N THR A 333 -4.08 -7.76 13.29
CA THR A 333 -4.66 -8.77 14.19
C THR A 333 -6.12 -9.09 13.91
N HIS A 334 -6.77 -8.45 12.94
CA HIS A 334 -8.14 -8.77 12.52
C HIS A 334 -8.18 -10.12 11.78
N GLN A 335 -9.37 -10.72 11.67
CA GLN A 335 -9.55 -11.93 10.85
C GLN A 335 -9.43 -11.58 9.36
N TRP A 336 -8.87 -12.46 8.53
CA TRP A 336 -8.57 -12.12 7.13
C TRP A 336 -9.81 -11.83 6.26
N GLN A 337 -10.96 -12.44 6.58
CA GLN A 337 -12.23 -12.22 5.85
C GLN A 337 -13.09 -11.11 6.46
N GLU A 338 -12.73 -10.62 7.64
CA GLU A 338 -13.52 -9.61 8.35
C GLU A 338 -13.66 -8.30 7.56
N PRO A 339 -12.61 -7.75 6.92
CA PRO A 339 -12.70 -6.45 6.29
C PRO A 339 -13.77 -6.33 5.18
N PRO A 340 -13.82 -7.17 4.13
CA PRO A 340 -14.83 -7.03 3.07
C PRO A 340 -16.25 -7.29 3.57
N ARG A 341 -16.40 -8.08 4.65
CA ARG A 341 -17.70 -8.33 5.31
C ARG A 341 -18.20 -7.07 6.02
N ARG A 342 -17.35 -6.44 6.84
CA ARG A 342 -17.70 -5.21 7.58
C ARG A 342 -17.96 -4.03 6.64
N LEU A 343 -17.12 -3.85 5.62
CA LEU A 343 -17.35 -2.83 4.59
C LEU A 343 -18.72 -3.02 3.92
N GLY A 344 -19.05 -4.24 3.49
CA GLY A 344 -20.34 -4.51 2.87
C GLY A 344 -21.53 -4.24 3.78
N ALA A 345 -21.42 -4.59 5.07
CA ALA A 345 -22.46 -4.28 6.05
C ALA A 345 -22.63 -2.76 6.28
N ALA A 346 -21.52 -2.02 6.33
CA ALA A 346 -21.53 -0.56 6.48
C ALA A 346 -22.18 0.13 5.27
N LEU A 347 -21.83 -0.28 4.05
CA LEU A 347 -22.42 0.25 2.82
C LEU A 347 -23.87 -0.18 2.62
N GLN A 348 -24.26 -1.38 3.03
CA GLN A 348 -25.66 -1.79 3.03
C GLN A 348 -26.51 -0.85 3.91
N LYS A 349 -26.04 -0.56 5.13
CA LYS A 349 -26.74 0.35 6.05
C LYS A 349 -26.91 1.76 5.45
N HIS A 350 -25.91 2.26 4.74
CA HIS A 350 -26.03 3.52 3.99
C HIS A 350 -27.07 3.41 2.87
N ASN A 351 -26.94 2.40 2.02
CA ASN A 351 -27.80 2.16 0.86
C ASN A 351 -29.28 1.97 1.23
N ASP A 352 -29.59 1.49 2.43
CA ASP A 352 -30.96 1.34 2.93
C ASP A 352 -31.65 2.68 3.24
N THR A 353 -30.88 3.78 3.33
CA THR A 353 -31.36 5.10 3.77
C THR A 353 -31.31 6.19 2.71
N VAL A 354 -30.79 5.88 1.52
CA VAL A 354 -30.57 6.85 0.43
C VAL A 354 -31.28 6.44 -0.86
N GLU A 355 -31.44 7.41 -1.75
CA GLU A 355 -32.00 7.17 -3.08
C GLU A 355 -31.05 6.31 -3.94
N ASP A 356 -31.58 5.63 -4.97
CA ASP A 356 -30.81 4.72 -5.82
C ASP A 356 -29.57 5.38 -6.44
N GLY A 357 -29.64 6.67 -6.81
CA GLY A 357 -28.52 7.42 -7.38
C GLY A 357 -27.37 7.72 -6.41
N GLN A 358 -27.56 7.48 -5.11
CA GLN A 358 -26.57 7.71 -4.04
C GLN A 358 -26.03 6.41 -3.44
N LYS A 359 -26.50 5.27 -3.94
CA LYS A 359 -26.04 3.95 -3.48
C LYS A 359 -24.64 3.66 -4.00
N VAL A 360 -23.87 2.97 -3.16
CA VAL A 360 -22.52 2.52 -3.50
C VAL A 360 -22.51 0.99 -3.53
N ALA A 361 -22.17 0.40 -4.68
CA ALA A 361 -22.08 -1.06 -4.80
C ALA A 361 -20.69 -1.57 -4.39
N VAL A 362 -20.63 -2.75 -3.75
CA VAL A 362 -19.38 -3.41 -3.39
C VAL A 362 -19.08 -4.53 -4.37
N LEU A 363 -17.94 -4.45 -5.04
CA LEU A 363 -17.42 -5.49 -5.93
C LEU A 363 -16.60 -6.49 -5.12
N ARG A 364 -16.74 -7.78 -5.44
CA ARG A 364 -16.05 -8.88 -4.75
C ARG A 364 -15.59 -9.98 -5.75
N PRO A 365 -14.78 -9.62 -6.75
CA PRO A 365 -14.22 -10.61 -7.66
C PRO A 365 -13.29 -11.56 -6.90
N MET A 366 -13.12 -12.77 -7.41
CA MET A 366 -12.00 -13.63 -7.01
C MET A 366 -10.68 -13.01 -7.47
N ILE A 367 -9.59 -13.33 -6.77
CA ILE A 367 -8.25 -12.95 -7.24
C ILE A 367 -8.01 -13.61 -8.61
N GLY A 368 -7.64 -12.79 -9.59
CA GLY A 368 -7.42 -13.16 -11.00
C GLY A 368 -8.67 -13.12 -11.88
N GLU A 369 -9.87 -12.93 -11.31
CA GLU A 369 -11.12 -12.81 -12.09
C GLU A 369 -11.17 -11.47 -12.82
N VAL A 370 -11.54 -11.52 -14.11
CA VAL A 370 -11.79 -10.34 -14.92
C VAL A 370 -13.24 -9.89 -14.75
N PHE A 371 -13.45 -8.61 -14.44
CA PHE A 371 -14.77 -8.01 -14.25
C PHE A 371 -14.85 -6.63 -14.90
N GLY A 372 -16.06 -6.13 -15.14
CA GLY A 372 -16.34 -4.79 -15.66
C GLY A 372 -17.19 -3.96 -14.70
N VAL A 373 -17.44 -2.71 -15.08
CA VAL A 373 -18.26 -1.74 -14.31
C VAL A 373 -19.58 -1.36 -15.00
N GLU A 374 -19.97 -2.08 -16.05
CA GLU A 374 -21.28 -1.92 -16.70
C GLU A 374 -22.44 -2.27 -15.76
#